data_AF-A0A357IEM4-F1
#
_entry.id   AF-A0A357IEM4-F1
#
_cell.length_a   1.000
_cell.length_b   1.000
_cell.length_c   1.000
_cell.angle_alpha   90.00
_cell.angle_beta   90.00
_cell.angle_gamma   90.00
#
_symmetry.space_group_name_H-M   'P 1'
#
loop_
_entity.id
_entity.type
_entity.pdbx_description
1 polymer ?
#
loop_
_entity_poly.entity_id
_entity_poly.type
_entity_poly.pdbx_seq_one_letter_code
_entity_poly.pdbx_strand_id
1 'polypeptide(L)'
;MPAVLSRLRTDGVSSDLQLPVDTVLDLRIFARRAQCYGNVERQFPFKLRDRVHAEAHYGQAFAHAGYLHDDLTHCSSAVRLASDPLLLALAQAYLQGAPVYRGLSLRWSFATASRDAKSAIDLESLGDRPVDYAGVTFVFNLTDVRDPNDALVFVAKSHRRMCPSQAEFPAQALLALRHTPALRPLTGDAGAGFVIDALGMSWTQRPTERDRLILLLSYALNDYGIWEAF
;
A
#
# COMPACT_ATOMS: atom_id res chain seq x y z
N MET A 1 10.57 -19.36 1.63
CA MET A 1 10.88 -18.47 2.77
C MET A 1 12.31 -17.92 2.77
N PRO A 2 13.40 -18.71 2.63
CA PRO A 2 14.77 -18.17 2.69
C PRO A 2 15.09 -17.14 1.58
N ALA A 3 14.60 -17.38 0.36
CA ALA A 3 14.78 -16.45 -0.76
C ALA A 3 14.08 -15.10 -0.53
N VAL A 4 12.87 -15.11 0.03
CA VAL A 4 12.11 -13.90 0.40
C VAL A 4 12.90 -13.06 1.39
N LEU A 5 13.34 -13.68 2.49
CA LEU A 5 14.11 -13.00 3.53
C LEU A 5 15.45 -12.50 3.01
N SER A 6 16.13 -13.27 2.17
CA SER A 6 17.39 -12.84 1.55
C SER A 6 17.18 -11.60 0.70
N ARG A 7 16.19 -11.59 -0.20
CA ARG A 7 15.87 -10.44 -1.06
C ARG A 7 15.43 -9.23 -0.26
N LEU A 8 14.60 -9.42 0.76
CA LEU A 8 14.16 -8.34 1.65
C LEU A 8 15.36 -7.70 2.37
N ARG A 9 16.31 -8.50 2.89
CA ARG A 9 17.54 -7.99 3.53
C ARG A 9 18.49 -7.29 2.54
N THR A 10 18.60 -7.81 1.31
CA THR A 10 19.52 -7.24 0.31
C THR A 10 18.97 -5.98 -0.32
N ASP A 11 17.72 -6.05 -0.80
CA ASP A 11 17.11 -5.06 -1.68
C ASP A 11 15.98 -4.27 -1.01
N GLY A 12 15.52 -4.66 0.18
CA GLY A 12 14.43 -3.99 0.89
C GLY A 12 13.04 -4.36 0.37
N VAL A 13 12.97 -5.26 -0.61
CA VAL A 13 11.71 -5.73 -1.22
C VAL A 13 11.84 -7.17 -1.74
N SER A 14 10.76 -7.94 -1.68
CA SER A 14 10.60 -9.25 -2.32
C SER A 14 9.18 -9.41 -2.86
N SER A 15 9.02 -10.19 -3.93
CA SER A 15 7.80 -10.35 -4.73
C SER A 15 7.33 -11.80 -4.84
N ASP A 16 7.55 -12.62 -3.81
CA ASP A 16 7.30 -14.06 -3.86
C ASP A 16 6.13 -14.50 -2.94
N LEU A 17 5.13 -13.64 -2.78
CA LEU A 17 3.92 -13.92 -2.01
C LEU A 17 2.69 -13.93 -2.92
N GLN A 18 1.67 -14.68 -2.53
CA GLN A 18 0.42 -14.78 -3.27
C GLN A 18 -0.75 -14.98 -2.30
N LEU A 19 -1.76 -14.13 -2.38
CA LEU A 19 -3.03 -14.37 -1.68
C LEU A 19 -3.84 -15.45 -2.39
N PRO A 20 -4.52 -16.32 -1.62
CA PRO A 20 -5.53 -17.21 -2.16
C PRO A 20 -6.64 -16.44 -2.88
N VAL A 21 -7.17 -17.01 -3.96
CA VAL A 21 -8.23 -16.40 -4.77
C VAL A 21 -9.45 -16.03 -3.92
N ASP A 22 -9.87 -16.90 -3.00
CA ASP A 22 -11.02 -16.65 -2.14
C ASP A 22 -10.82 -15.44 -1.21
N THR A 23 -9.60 -15.27 -0.68
CA THR A 23 -9.22 -14.11 0.13
C THR A 23 -9.31 -12.83 -0.69
N VAL A 24 -8.81 -12.84 -1.94
CA VAL A 24 -8.90 -11.70 -2.86
C VAL A 24 -10.36 -11.37 -3.18
N LEU A 25 -11.20 -12.38 -3.44
CA LEU A 25 -12.61 -12.20 -3.73
C LEU A 25 -13.37 -11.59 -2.55
N ASP A 26 -13.17 -12.11 -1.33
CA ASP A 26 -13.83 -11.60 -0.12
C ASP A 26 -13.46 -10.12 0.14
N LEU A 27 -12.17 -9.77 0.04
CA LEU A 27 -11.71 -8.39 0.20
C LEU A 27 -12.30 -7.44 -0.86
N ARG A 28 -12.40 -7.88 -2.12
CA ARG A 28 -13.03 -7.09 -3.19
C ARG A 28 -14.53 -6.94 -3.00
N ILE A 29 -15.21 -7.97 -2.50
CA ILE A 29 -16.65 -7.91 -2.17
C ILE A 29 -16.88 -6.91 -1.04
N PHE A 30 -16.07 -6.97 0.02
CA PHE A 30 -16.09 -6.00 1.10
C PHE A 30 -15.90 -4.58 0.56
N ALA A 31 -14.81 -4.34 -0.18
CA ALA A 31 -14.49 -3.01 -0.72
C ALA A 31 -15.63 -2.42 -1.57
N ARG A 32 -16.34 -3.24 -2.37
CA ARG A 32 -17.46 -2.75 -3.18
C ARG A 32 -18.71 -2.39 -2.36
N ARG A 33 -18.89 -2.98 -1.18
CA ARG A 33 -20.12 -2.86 -0.37
C ARG A 33 -19.99 -1.88 0.78
N ALA A 34 -18.84 -1.86 1.43
CA ALA A 34 -18.55 -1.01 2.57
C ALA A 34 -18.51 0.47 2.15
N GLN A 35 -18.72 1.35 3.13
CA GLN A 35 -18.45 2.78 2.99
C GLN A 35 -16.93 2.98 2.90
N CYS A 36 -16.50 3.81 1.96
CA CYS A 36 -15.13 4.28 1.86
C CYS A 36 -15.11 5.81 1.96
N TYR A 37 -13.89 6.36 2.05
CA TYR A 37 -13.67 7.77 2.34
C TYR A 37 -12.79 8.39 1.26
N GLY A 38 -13.35 9.37 0.55
CA GLY A 38 -12.70 10.05 -0.57
C GLY A 38 -11.44 10.78 -0.11
N ASN A 39 -10.37 10.65 -0.89
CA ASN A 39 -9.04 11.18 -0.59
C ASN A 39 -8.53 10.81 0.82
N VAL A 40 -9.06 9.72 1.40
CA VAL A 40 -8.66 9.25 2.73
C VAL A 40 -9.07 10.27 3.82
N GLU A 41 -10.23 10.94 3.65
CA GLU A 41 -10.74 11.95 4.58
C GLU A 41 -12.14 11.59 5.13
N ARG A 42 -12.33 11.66 6.46
CA ARG A 42 -13.55 11.17 7.16
C ARG A 42 -14.79 11.97 6.76
N GLN A 43 -14.57 13.21 6.32
CA GLN A 43 -15.60 14.13 5.86
C GLN A 43 -16.14 13.80 4.47
N PHE A 44 -15.53 12.87 3.72
CA PHE A 44 -15.97 12.47 2.39
C PHE A 44 -16.42 11.00 2.33
N PRO A 45 -17.41 10.56 3.14
CA PRO A 45 -17.94 9.20 3.06
C PRO A 45 -18.71 9.00 1.76
N PHE A 46 -18.52 7.85 1.13
CA PHE A 46 -19.30 7.41 -0.03
C PHE A 46 -19.26 5.88 -0.18
N LYS A 47 -20.13 5.32 -1.03
CA LYS A 47 -19.99 3.95 -1.53
C LYS A 47 -19.31 3.99 -2.88
N LEU A 48 -18.43 3.02 -3.15
CA LEU A 48 -17.64 3.00 -4.40
C LEU A 48 -18.50 3.16 -5.67
N ARG A 49 -19.66 2.50 -5.74
CA ARG A 49 -20.59 2.59 -6.88
C ARG A 49 -21.20 4.00 -7.08
N ASP A 50 -21.22 4.80 -6.02
CA ASP A 50 -21.83 6.13 -5.96
C ASP A 50 -20.77 7.24 -6.09
N ARG A 51 -19.51 6.90 -6.44
CA ARG A 51 -18.37 7.83 -6.54
C ARG A 51 -18.69 9.11 -7.29
N VAL A 52 -19.21 9.00 -8.51
CA VAL A 52 -19.50 10.17 -9.37
C VAL A 52 -20.52 11.11 -8.71
N HIS A 53 -21.52 10.56 -8.04
CA HIS A 53 -22.50 11.36 -7.31
C HIS A 53 -21.88 12.04 -6.08
N ALA A 54 -21.01 11.32 -5.36
CA ALA A 54 -20.30 11.88 -4.22
C ALA A 54 -19.35 13.01 -4.65
N GLU A 55 -18.56 12.83 -5.70
CA GLU A 55 -17.67 13.86 -6.24
C GLU A 55 -18.43 15.12 -6.65
N ALA A 56 -19.59 14.97 -7.30
CA ALA A 56 -20.47 16.08 -7.64
C ALA A 56 -21.05 16.76 -6.39
N HIS A 57 -21.45 15.99 -5.38
CA HIS A 57 -21.99 16.50 -4.12
C HIS A 57 -20.95 17.31 -3.32
N TYR A 58 -19.72 16.80 -3.21
CA TYR A 58 -18.63 17.45 -2.48
C TYR A 58 -17.86 18.48 -3.33
N GLY A 59 -18.17 18.61 -4.61
CA GLY A 59 -17.57 19.58 -5.52
C GLY A 59 -16.10 19.32 -5.83
N GLN A 60 -15.61 18.08 -5.69
CA GLN A 60 -14.23 17.71 -5.98
C GLN A 60 -14.13 16.26 -6.48
N ALA A 61 -13.13 16.00 -7.33
CA ALA A 61 -12.81 14.65 -7.76
C ALA A 61 -12.01 13.92 -6.68
N PHE A 62 -12.29 12.62 -6.50
CA PHE A 62 -11.51 11.78 -5.61
C PHE A 62 -10.39 11.10 -6.39
N ALA A 63 -9.19 11.26 -5.88
CA ALA A 63 -7.97 10.62 -6.36
C ALA A 63 -7.85 9.20 -5.81
N HIS A 64 -8.22 9.07 -4.54
CA HIS A 64 -8.06 7.89 -3.73
C HIS A 64 -9.31 7.64 -2.90
N ALA A 65 -9.43 6.43 -2.35
CA ALA A 65 -10.34 6.18 -1.24
C ALA A 65 -9.75 5.15 -0.26
N GLY A 66 -9.97 5.38 1.02
CA GLY A 66 -9.58 4.47 2.12
C GLY A 66 -10.79 3.88 2.85
N TYR A 67 -10.54 2.95 3.76
CA TYR A 67 -11.56 2.31 4.61
C TYR A 67 -11.09 2.38 6.05
N LEU A 68 -11.94 2.84 6.97
CA LEU A 68 -11.55 2.90 8.37
C LEU A 68 -11.16 1.51 8.87
N HIS A 69 -10.16 1.48 9.76
CA HIS A 69 -9.68 0.24 10.36
C HIS A 69 -10.82 -0.57 11.00
N ASP A 70 -11.73 0.11 11.72
CA ASP A 70 -12.88 -0.53 12.37
C ASP A 70 -13.80 -1.22 11.36
N ASP A 71 -14.02 -0.62 10.19
CA ASP A 71 -14.85 -1.21 9.14
C ASP A 71 -14.24 -2.52 8.61
N LEU A 72 -12.90 -2.59 8.54
CA LEU A 72 -12.18 -3.77 8.05
C LEU A 72 -12.32 -4.98 9.00
N THR A 73 -12.64 -4.76 10.28
CA THR A 73 -12.91 -5.85 11.23
C THR A 73 -14.16 -6.66 10.86
N HIS A 74 -15.04 -6.11 10.03
CA HIS A 74 -16.20 -6.82 9.47
C HIS A 74 -15.87 -7.71 8.27
N CYS A 75 -14.62 -7.66 7.74
CA CYS A 75 -14.17 -8.55 6.68
C CYS A 75 -13.39 -9.74 7.27
N SER A 76 -13.96 -10.95 7.14
CA SER A 76 -13.36 -12.18 7.68
C SER A 76 -11.93 -12.41 7.16
N SER A 77 -11.67 -12.08 5.89
CA SER A 77 -10.34 -12.24 5.30
C SER A 77 -9.35 -11.21 5.82
N ALA A 78 -9.76 -9.97 6.06
CA ALA A 78 -8.89 -8.96 6.66
C ALA A 78 -8.48 -9.36 8.09
N VAL A 79 -9.43 -9.84 8.90
CA VAL A 79 -9.16 -10.33 10.26
C VAL A 79 -8.20 -11.52 10.25
N ARG A 80 -8.40 -12.49 9.34
CA ARG A 80 -7.50 -13.65 9.23
C ARG A 80 -6.08 -13.26 8.82
N LEU A 81 -5.94 -12.29 7.91
CA LEU A 81 -4.62 -11.83 7.45
C LEU A 81 -3.82 -11.13 8.55
N ALA A 82 -4.49 -10.40 9.44
CA ALA A 82 -3.86 -9.73 10.59
C ALA A 82 -3.13 -10.71 11.53
N SER A 83 -3.55 -11.97 11.56
CA SER A 83 -2.94 -13.03 12.36
C SER A 83 -2.43 -14.21 11.51
N ASP A 84 -2.14 -13.99 10.22
CA ASP A 84 -1.69 -15.06 9.34
C ASP A 84 -0.32 -15.63 9.80
N PRO A 85 -0.21 -16.94 10.06
CA PRO A 85 1.02 -17.53 10.60
C PRO A 85 2.23 -17.37 9.68
N LEU A 86 2.05 -17.37 8.36
CA LEU A 86 3.14 -17.24 7.40
C LEU A 86 3.64 -15.79 7.35
N LEU A 87 2.73 -14.81 7.36
CA LEU A 87 3.11 -13.39 7.42
C LEU A 87 3.82 -13.05 8.73
N LEU A 88 3.30 -13.54 9.86
CA LEU A 88 3.92 -13.40 11.17
C LEU A 88 5.32 -14.05 11.22
N ALA A 89 5.47 -15.27 10.70
CA ALA A 89 6.77 -15.94 10.68
C ALA A 89 7.80 -15.19 9.82
N LEU A 90 7.38 -14.65 8.66
CA LEU A 90 8.24 -13.81 7.83
C LEU A 90 8.63 -12.52 8.54
N ALA A 91 7.68 -11.83 9.18
CA ALA A 91 7.94 -10.61 9.93
C ALA A 91 8.90 -10.87 11.10
N GLN A 92 8.66 -11.90 11.89
CA GLN A 92 9.52 -12.31 13.00
C GLN A 92 10.95 -12.65 12.52
N ALA A 93 11.07 -13.40 11.43
CA ALA A 93 12.37 -13.78 10.87
C ALA A 93 13.14 -12.58 10.27
N TYR A 94 12.42 -11.58 9.76
CA TYR A 94 13.03 -10.35 9.26
C TYR A 94 13.48 -9.44 10.42
N LEU A 95 12.55 -9.12 11.32
CA LEU A 95 12.73 -8.18 12.43
C LEU A 95 13.61 -8.74 13.57
N GLN A 96 13.83 -10.06 13.62
CA GLN A 96 14.58 -10.75 14.67
C GLN A 96 14.03 -10.48 16.09
N GLY A 97 12.72 -10.30 16.19
CA GLY A 97 11.99 -10.04 17.43
C GLY A 97 10.52 -10.39 17.28
N ALA A 98 9.75 -10.25 18.36
CA ALA A 98 8.31 -10.50 18.34
C ALA A 98 7.61 -9.38 17.52
N PRO A 99 7.01 -9.70 16.36
CA PRO A 99 6.35 -8.69 15.54
C PRO A 99 5.05 -8.23 16.20
N VAL A 100 4.85 -6.93 16.29
CA VAL A 100 3.61 -6.30 16.72
C VAL A 100 2.82 -5.87 15.48
N TYR A 101 1.57 -6.33 15.39
CA TYR A 101 0.66 -5.92 14.33
C TYR A 101 0.37 -4.42 14.44
N ARG A 102 0.58 -3.68 13.34
CA ARG A 102 0.36 -2.24 13.28
C ARG A 102 -1.00 -1.89 12.71
N GLY A 103 -1.46 -2.67 11.74
CA GLY A 103 -2.72 -2.40 11.07
C GLY A 103 -2.78 -3.00 9.68
N LEU A 104 -3.97 -2.86 9.10
CA LEU A 104 -4.32 -3.22 7.75
C LEU A 104 -5.10 -2.05 7.14
N SER A 105 -4.80 -1.73 5.88
CA SER A 105 -5.46 -0.68 5.12
C SER A 105 -5.82 -1.20 3.73
N LEU A 106 -6.99 -0.80 3.23
CA LEU A 106 -7.42 -1.02 1.85
C LEU A 106 -7.45 0.33 1.15
N ARG A 107 -6.79 0.45 0.00
CA ARG A 107 -6.68 1.72 -0.71
C ARG A 107 -7.03 1.61 -2.17
N TRP A 108 -8.02 2.40 -2.59
CA TRP A 108 -8.30 2.67 -3.99
C TRP A 108 -7.42 3.80 -4.49
N SER A 109 -6.94 3.65 -5.72
CA SER A 109 -6.41 4.74 -6.54
C SER A 109 -7.22 4.78 -7.83
N PHE A 110 -7.93 5.88 -8.08
CA PHE A 110 -8.84 6.00 -9.21
C PHE A 110 -8.10 6.45 -10.47
N ALA A 111 -8.43 5.81 -11.59
CA ALA A 111 -7.77 6.08 -12.85
C ALA A 111 -8.11 7.48 -13.39
N THR A 112 -7.12 8.12 -14.00
CA THR A 112 -7.30 9.40 -14.68
C THR A 112 -6.67 9.38 -16.07
N ALA A 113 -7.38 9.93 -17.06
CA ALA A 113 -6.90 10.03 -18.43
C ALA A 113 -5.75 11.04 -18.59
N SER A 114 -5.53 11.93 -17.61
CA SER A 114 -4.48 12.94 -17.64
C SER A 114 -3.29 12.54 -16.76
N ARG A 115 -2.13 12.33 -17.37
CA ARG A 115 -0.80 12.40 -16.72
C ARG A 115 -0.25 13.83 -16.83
N ASP A 116 -1.02 14.87 -16.52
CA ASP A 116 -0.46 16.23 -16.51
C ASP A 116 0.74 16.29 -15.55
N ALA A 117 1.85 16.90 -15.95
CA ALA A 117 3.10 16.88 -15.18
C ALA A 117 2.98 17.48 -13.75
N LYS A 118 1.91 18.24 -13.48
CA LYS A 118 1.54 18.74 -12.13
C LYS A 118 0.65 17.77 -11.33
N SER A 119 -0.14 16.92 -11.98
CA SER A 119 -0.96 15.85 -11.34
C SER A 119 -0.26 14.48 -11.31
N ALA A 120 0.83 14.32 -12.08
CA ALA A 120 1.70 13.15 -12.10
C ALA A 120 2.47 12.94 -10.78
N ILE A 121 2.28 13.84 -9.81
CA ILE A 121 2.91 13.85 -8.49
C ILE A 121 1.83 13.75 -7.40
N ASP A 122 0.74 13.04 -7.65
CA ASP A 122 -0.03 12.40 -6.57
C ASP A 122 0.76 11.18 -6.10
N LEU A 123 1.95 11.45 -5.56
CA LEU A 123 2.82 10.46 -4.96
C LEU A 123 2.24 10.14 -3.61
N GLU A 124 1.40 9.11 -3.58
CA GLU A 124 0.97 8.53 -2.32
C GLU A 124 2.18 7.85 -1.69
N SER A 125 2.67 8.44 -0.60
CA SER A 125 3.61 7.78 0.30
C SER A 125 2.87 6.64 0.99
N LEU A 126 3.34 5.41 0.79
CA LEU A 126 2.94 4.32 1.65
C LEU A 126 3.74 4.40 2.95
N GLY A 127 3.14 5.03 3.95
CA GLY A 127 3.69 5.13 5.30
C GLY A 127 4.02 6.56 5.68
N ASP A 128 3.09 7.19 6.38
CA ASP A 128 3.39 8.35 7.23
C ASP A 128 4.44 7.95 8.25
N ARG A 129 5.71 8.17 7.88
CA ARG A 129 6.92 7.94 8.67
C ARG A 129 7.12 6.47 9.10
N PRO A 130 8.37 5.97 9.10
CA PRO A 130 8.67 4.81 9.91
C PRO A 130 8.37 5.17 11.38
N VAL A 131 7.26 4.66 11.89
CA VAL A 131 6.84 4.87 13.28
C VAL A 131 7.79 4.15 14.25
N ASP A 132 8.52 3.14 13.74
CA ASP A 132 9.55 2.40 14.45
C ASP A 132 10.83 2.30 13.60
N TYR A 133 11.96 2.03 14.25
CA TYR A 133 13.25 1.85 13.58
C TYR A 133 13.34 0.53 12.79
N ALA A 134 12.39 -0.38 13.00
CA ALA A 134 12.30 -1.66 12.30
C ALA A 134 10.83 -2.02 12.04
N GLY A 135 10.46 -2.12 10.76
CA GLY A 135 9.12 -2.49 10.34
C GLY A 135 9.11 -3.14 8.97
N VAL A 136 8.03 -3.88 8.72
CA VAL A 136 7.79 -4.54 7.45
C VAL A 136 6.34 -4.36 7.04
N THR A 137 6.12 -4.05 5.76
CA THR A 137 4.78 -3.92 5.19
C THR A 137 4.61 -4.95 4.08
N PHE A 138 3.55 -5.73 4.19
CA PHE A 138 3.05 -6.60 3.14
C PHE A 138 2.10 -5.81 2.26
N VAL A 139 2.32 -5.87 0.96
CA VAL A 139 1.50 -5.20 -0.05
C VAL A 139 0.92 -6.27 -0.95
N PHE A 140 -0.39 -6.25 -1.18
CA PHE A 140 -1.04 -7.16 -2.12
C PHE A 140 -1.89 -6.38 -3.12
N ASN A 141 -1.75 -6.72 -4.39
CA ASN A 141 -2.62 -6.20 -5.43
C ASN A 141 -3.97 -6.93 -5.34
N LEU A 142 -5.09 -6.22 -5.19
CA LEU A 142 -6.44 -6.81 -5.25
C LEU A 142 -7.12 -6.62 -6.61
N THR A 143 -6.46 -5.89 -7.50
CA THR A 143 -6.75 -5.74 -8.92
C THR A 143 -5.49 -6.00 -9.72
N ASP A 144 -5.60 -6.47 -10.96
CA ASP A 144 -4.43 -6.70 -11.80
C ASP A 144 -3.67 -5.40 -12.05
N VAL A 145 -2.36 -5.43 -11.86
CA VAL A 145 -1.44 -4.31 -12.12
C VAL A 145 -0.42 -4.75 -13.15
N ARG A 146 -0.65 -4.37 -14.41
CA ARG A 146 0.18 -4.80 -15.55
C ARG A 146 1.20 -3.76 -15.98
N ASP A 147 0.83 -2.49 -15.96
CA ASP A 147 1.73 -1.39 -16.30
C ASP A 147 2.60 -1.04 -15.07
N PRO A 148 3.94 -1.14 -15.18
CA PRO A 148 4.86 -0.67 -14.15
C PRO A 148 4.66 0.79 -13.71
N ASN A 149 4.16 1.66 -14.60
CA ASN A 149 3.87 3.05 -14.28
C ASN A 149 2.63 3.22 -13.40
N ASP A 150 1.76 2.21 -13.37
CA ASP A 150 0.52 2.21 -12.60
C ASP A 150 0.67 1.38 -11.31
N ALA A 151 1.87 0.89 -11.01
CA ALA A 151 2.16 0.10 -9.83
C ALA A 151 2.58 0.97 -8.63
N LEU A 152 2.51 0.38 -7.43
CA LEU A 152 3.39 0.84 -6.35
C LEU A 152 4.83 0.59 -6.79
N VAL A 153 5.72 1.55 -6.58
CA VAL A 153 7.15 1.41 -6.86
C VAL A 153 7.93 1.47 -5.56
N PHE A 154 8.85 0.52 -5.38
CA PHE A 154 9.85 0.53 -4.32
C PHE A 154 11.24 0.81 -4.91
N VAL A 155 12.09 1.55 -4.20
CA VAL A 155 13.48 1.78 -4.60
C VAL A 155 14.38 0.77 -3.91
N ALA A 156 14.93 -0.18 -4.66
CA ALA A 156 15.80 -1.21 -4.11
C ALA A 156 16.98 -0.58 -3.32
N LYS A 157 17.28 -1.17 -2.16
CA LYS A 157 18.37 -0.79 -1.24
C LYS A 157 18.20 0.57 -0.55
N SER A 158 17.10 1.28 -0.79
CA SER A 158 16.85 2.59 -0.15
C SER A 158 16.72 2.50 1.36
N HIS A 159 16.21 1.38 1.90
CA HIS A 159 16.06 1.10 3.33
C HIS A 159 17.38 1.11 4.12
N ARG A 160 18.53 0.96 3.45
CA ARG A 160 19.86 0.97 4.09
C ARG A 160 20.37 2.36 4.42
N ARG A 161 19.73 3.40 3.87
CA ARG A 161 20.04 4.78 4.17
C ARG A 161 18.85 5.31 4.95
N MET A 162 19.10 5.93 6.08
CA MET A 162 18.05 6.67 6.78
C MET A 162 17.70 7.85 5.87
N CYS A 163 16.71 7.65 4.99
CA CYS A 163 16.20 8.71 4.17
C CYS A 163 15.52 9.73 5.10
N PRO A 164 15.72 11.04 4.90
CA PRO A 164 14.81 12.03 5.46
C PRO A 164 13.38 11.62 5.09
N SER A 165 12.41 11.97 5.94
CA SER A 165 11.03 11.58 5.74
C SER A 165 10.60 11.90 4.29
N GLN A 166 9.79 11.05 3.66
CA GLN A 166 9.40 11.29 2.25
C GLN A 166 8.71 12.64 2.04
N ALA A 167 8.11 13.22 3.08
CA ALA A 167 7.59 14.59 3.10
C ALA A 167 8.65 15.67 2.84
N GLU A 168 9.93 15.37 3.09
CA GLU A 168 11.08 16.23 2.83
C GLU A 168 11.75 15.93 1.48
N PHE A 169 11.30 14.89 0.76
CA PHE A 169 11.85 14.54 -0.55
C PHE A 169 11.12 15.36 -1.63
N PRO A 170 11.80 16.30 -2.32
CA PRO A 170 11.13 17.11 -3.33
C PRO A 170 10.55 16.21 -4.42
N ALA A 171 9.35 16.53 -4.89
CA ALA A 171 8.73 15.90 -6.04
C ALA A 171 9.69 15.76 -7.25
N GLN A 172 10.57 16.75 -7.44
CA GLN A 172 11.63 16.75 -8.45
C GLN A 172 12.71 15.69 -8.22
N ALA A 173 13.06 15.40 -6.97
CA ALA A 173 14.00 14.33 -6.64
C ALA A 173 13.38 12.94 -6.87
N LEU A 174 12.06 12.80 -6.63
CA LEU A 174 11.31 11.58 -6.97
C LEU A 174 11.19 11.41 -8.50
N LEU A 175 11.01 12.50 -9.25
CA LEU A 175 11.06 12.51 -10.72
C LEU A 175 12.44 12.05 -11.24
N ALA A 176 13.54 12.51 -10.63
CA ALA A 176 14.89 12.11 -11.01
C ALA A 176 15.15 10.60 -10.79
N LEU A 177 14.45 9.97 -9.84
CA LEU A 177 14.53 8.53 -9.60
C LEU A 177 13.72 7.70 -10.61
N ARG A 178 12.82 8.28 -11.43
CA ARG A 178 11.93 7.52 -12.32
C ARG A 178 12.63 6.63 -13.35
N HIS A 179 13.91 6.89 -13.64
CA HIS A 179 14.68 6.16 -14.63
C HIS A 179 15.84 5.36 -14.02
N THR A 180 15.86 5.17 -12.69
CA THR A 180 16.92 4.36 -12.07
C THR A 180 16.65 2.86 -12.25
N PRO A 181 17.67 2.03 -12.55
CA PRO A 181 17.53 0.58 -12.56
C PRO A 181 17.25 -0.01 -11.16
N ALA A 182 17.31 0.82 -10.10
CA ALA A 182 16.95 0.42 -8.75
C ALA A 182 15.43 0.36 -8.51
N LEU A 183 14.60 0.85 -9.44
CA LEU A 183 13.14 0.77 -9.26
C LEU A 183 12.65 -0.67 -9.31
N ARG A 184 11.71 -0.98 -8.42
CA ARG A 184 11.00 -2.25 -8.33
C ARG A 184 9.50 -1.94 -8.33
N PRO A 185 8.88 -1.84 -9.52
CA PRO A 185 7.44 -1.78 -9.67
C PRO A 185 6.81 -3.09 -9.17
N LEU A 186 5.80 -3.00 -8.33
CA LEU A 186 5.11 -4.13 -7.74
C LEU A 186 3.92 -4.54 -8.61
N THR A 187 4.25 -5.08 -9.79
CA THR A 187 3.28 -5.54 -10.80
C THR A 187 2.90 -7.00 -10.59
N GLY A 188 1.69 -7.36 -11.01
CA GLY A 188 1.19 -8.74 -10.94
C GLY A 188 -0.32 -8.79 -11.02
N ASP A 189 -0.84 -10.00 -11.23
CA ASP A 189 -2.28 -10.26 -11.21
C ASP A 189 -2.85 -10.08 -9.80
N ALA A 190 -4.18 -10.00 -9.69
CA ALA A 190 -4.84 -9.92 -8.40
C ALA A 190 -4.41 -11.09 -7.47
N GLY A 191 -3.99 -10.73 -6.27
CA GLY A 191 -3.40 -11.60 -5.24
C GLY A 191 -1.88 -11.59 -5.22
N ALA A 192 -1.20 -11.06 -6.25
CA ALA A 192 0.25 -10.90 -6.23
C ALA A 192 0.68 -10.09 -5.01
N GLY A 193 1.64 -10.64 -4.27
CA GLY A 193 2.04 -10.16 -2.97
C GLY A 193 3.52 -9.83 -2.87
N PHE A 194 3.79 -8.82 -2.08
CA PHE A 194 5.10 -8.24 -1.89
C PHE A 194 5.33 -7.96 -0.42
N VAL A 195 6.58 -7.95 -0.03
CA VAL A 195 7.01 -7.53 1.30
C VAL A 195 8.08 -6.46 1.12
N ILE A 196 7.90 -5.34 1.80
CA ILE A 196 8.79 -4.18 1.75
C ILE A 196 9.26 -3.78 3.15
N ASP A 197 10.49 -3.31 3.24
CA ASP A 197 11.02 -2.70 4.45
C ASP A 197 10.40 -1.31 4.66
N ALA A 198 9.96 -1.02 5.89
CA ALA A 198 9.27 0.23 6.24
C ALA A 198 10.16 1.48 6.17
N LEU A 199 11.49 1.34 6.22
CA LEU A 199 12.45 2.43 6.01
C LEU A 199 12.72 2.69 4.52
N GLY A 200 12.27 1.79 3.64
CA GLY A 200 12.49 1.91 2.21
C GLY A 200 11.61 2.98 1.56
N MET A 201 12.16 3.61 0.53
CA MET A 201 11.39 4.56 -0.27
C MET A 201 10.42 3.80 -1.18
N SER A 202 9.13 4.07 -1.01
CA SER A 202 8.09 3.65 -1.93
C SER A 202 7.11 4.78 -2.25
N TRP A 203 6.50 4.74 -3.43
CA TRP A 203 5.42 5.65 -3.82
C TRP A 203 4.49 4.95 -4.78
N THR A 204 3.26 5.44 -4.87
CA THR A 204 2.39 5.09 -6.00
C THR A 204 2.24 6.26 -6.96
N GLN A 205 1.88 5.97 -8.20
CA GLN A 205 1.27 6.94 -9.11
C GLN A 205 -0.19 6.58 -9.29
N ARG A 206 -1.02 7.58 -9.66
CA ARG A 206 -2.37 7.31 -10.12
C ARG A 206 -2.31 6.44 -11.38
N PRO A 207 -3.13 5.38 -11.45
CA PRO A 207 -3.23 4.58 -12.65
C PRO A 207 -3.86 5.38 -13.78
N THR A 208 -3.56 5.01 -15.03
CA THR A 208 -4.15 5.68 -16.20
C THR A 208 -5.32 4.94 -16.81
N GLU A 209 -5.32 3.61 -16.73
CA GLU A 209 -6.30 2.81 -17.45
C GLU A 209 -7.44 2.30 -16.57
N ARG A 210 -7.12 1.85 -15.34
CA ARG A 210 -8.07 1.15 -14.47
C ARG A 210 -7.84 1.49 -13.01
N ASP A 211 -8.93 1.57 -12.26
CA ASP A 211 -8.87 1.76 -10.81
C ASP A 211 -8.08 0.61 -10.17
N ARG A 212 -7.17 0.96 -9.26
CA ARG A 212 -6.31 0.03 -8.56
C ARG A 212 -6.76 -0.10 -7.11
N LEU A 213 -6.95 -1.32 -6.64
CA LEU A 213 -7.14 -1.61 -5.22
C LEU A 213 -5.93 -2.36 -4.68
N ILE A 214 -5.33 -1.84 -3.61
CA ILE A 214 -4.24 -2.50 -2.89
C ILE A 214 -4.64 -2.77 -1.44
N LEU A 215 -4.08 -3.84 -0.89
CA LEU A 215 -4.09 -4.17 0.52
C LEU A 215 -2.70 -3.92 1.11
N LEU A 216 -2.66 -3.27 2.27
CA LEU A 216 -1.47 -3.01 3.04
C LEU A 216 -1.64 -3.64 4.41
N LEU A 217 -0.62 -4.34 4.89
CA LEU A 217 -0.61 -4.92 6.22
C LEU A 217 0.78 -4.77 6.81
N SER A 218 0.90 -4.20 8.00
CA SER A 218 2.19 -3.82 8.57
C SER A 218 2.44 -4.44 9.93
N TYR A 219 3.70 -4.82 10.17
CA TYR A 219 4.22 -5.20 11.48
C TYR A 219 5.46 -4.36 11.82
N ALA A 220 5.68 -4.11 13.11
CA ALA A 220 6.89 -3.48 13.63
C ALA A 220 7.38 -4.21 14.89
N LEU A 221 8.49 -3.77 15.48
CA LEU A 221 8.92 -4.29 16.79
C LEU A 221 8.18 -3.61 17.94
N ASN A 222 7.83 -2.34 17.78
CA ASN A 222 7.20 -1.52 18.81
C ASN A 222 5.89 -0.90 18.31
N ASP A 223 4.95 -0.75 19.26
CA ASP A 223 3.72 0.00 19.06
C ASP A 223 3.78 1.30 19.86
N TYR A 224 3.85 2.42 19.14
CA TYR A 224 3.86 3.76 19.73
C TYR A 224 2.47 4.43 19.73
N GLY A 225 1.40 3.72 19.35
CA GLY A 225 0.03 4.23 19.28
C GLY A 225 -0.24 5.19 18.11
N ILE A 226 0.73 5.41 17.22
CA ILE A 226 0.68 6.43 16.13
C ILE A 226 0.18 5.84 14.80
N TRP A 227 -0.62 4.76 14.83
CA TRP A 227 -1.18 4.24 13.58
C TRP A 227 -2.50 4.96 13.27
N GLU A 228 -2.43 6.02 12.47
CA GLU A 228 -3.61 6.66 11.90
C GLU A 228 -4.03 5.90 10.63
N ALA A 229 -4.65 4.73 10.76
CA ALA A 229 -5.25 4.06 9.61
C ALA A 229 -6.60 4.67 9.23
N PHE A 230 -6.63 5.19 8.02
CA PHE A 230 -7.68 4.86 7.05
C PHE A 230 -7.24 3.70 6.14
#